data_AF-A0A0J8B428-F1
#
_entry.id   AF-A0A0J8B428-F1
#
_cell.length_a   1.000
_cell.length_b   1.000
_cell.length_c   1.000
_cell.angle_alpha   90.00
_cell.angle_beta   90.00
_cell.angle_gamma   90.00
#
_symmetry.space_group_name_H-M   'P 1'
#
loop_
_entity.id
_entity.type
_entity.pdbx_description
1 polymer ?
#
loop_
_entity_poly.entity_id
_entity_poly.type
_entity_poly.pdbx_seq_one_letter_code
_entity_poly.pdbx_strand_id
1 'polypeptide(L)'
;MMRKHPLHPIWKHALFSDLEYVDFSNRLESALAAESDPTERRLELAMPDLTRRIDALHHDLRTAFDVEIRPVMTKVSRLERIIEDLSTGTLPLQLRVALPEVSSAASITQQATLHSEQPAANPNATNAAAQTYKLCRGIETVVDLWREWTVGLGGGPSVQFLESNNGTKWCEGKSERRFFNRRKRIVDAIVHCAAGMNDGTSEANLQTVVRRFEEKRSQMKKALIGFRKTLKVLLTKCN
;
A
#
# COMPACT_ATOMS: atom_id res chain seq x y z
N MET A 1 -0.85 -24.46 -40.36
CA MET A 1 -2.30 -24.11 -40.48
C MET A 1 -3.07 -25.19 -41.25
N MET A 2 -2.67 -25.57 -42.48
CA MET A 2 -3.34 -26.62 -43.26
C MET A 2 -3.41 -27.99 -42.55
N ARG A 3 -2.34 -28.44 -41.88
CA ARG A 3 -2.33 -29.67 -41.06
C ARG A 3 -3.19 -29.60 -39.79
N LYS A 4 -3.37 -28.41 -39.21
CA LYS A 4 -4.17 -28.21 -37.98
C LYS A 4 -5.67 -28.16 -38.30
N HIS A 5 -6.04 -27.73 -39.52
CA HIS A 5 -7.43 -27.63 -39.98
C HIS A 5 -7.58 -28.10 -41.45
N PRO A 6 -7.51 -29.40 -41.72
CA PRO A 6 -7.52 -29.95 -43.08
C PRO A 6 -8.90 -29.84 -43.76
N LEU A 7 -9.98 -29.67 -43.01
CA LEU A 7 -11.35 -29.62 -43.52
C LEU A 7 -11.79 -28.20 -43.96
N HIS A 8 -10.92 -27.19 -43.86
CA HIS A 8 -11.31 -25.82 -44.17
C HIS A 8 -11.57 -25.62 -45.69
N PRO A 9 -12.67 -24.97 -46.10
CA PRO A 9 -13.06 -24.84 -47.51
C PRO A 9 -12.02 -24.18 -48.42
N ILE A 10 -11.17 -23.33 -47.84
CA ILE A 10 -10.10 -22.64 -48.56
C ILE A 10 -9.10 -23.60 -49.21
N TRP A 11 -8.83 -24.75 -48.56
CA TRP A 11 -7.84 -25.73 -49.03
C TRP A 11 -8.35 -26.62 -50.17
N LYS A 12 -9.66 -26.56 -50.47
CA LYS A 12 -10.26 -27.28 -51.62
C LYS A 12 -10.10 -26.51 -52.95
N HIS A 13 -9.53 -25.31 -52.90
CA HIS A 13 -9.33 -24.48 -54.09
C HIS A 13 -8.14 -24.98 -54.92
N ALA A 14 -8.25 -24.92 -56.25
CA ALA A 14 -7.26 -25.46 -57.20
C ALA A 14 -5.83 -24.93 -56.98
N LEU A 15 -5.70 -23.69 -56.52
CA LEU A 15 -4.41 -23.04 -56.19
C LEU A 15 -3.62 -23.81 -55.12
N PHE A 16 -4.29 -24.50 -54.18
CA PHE A 16 -3.64 -25.26 -53.11
C PHE A 16 -3.35 -26.71 -53.49
N SER A 17 -3.82 -27.15 -54.66
CA SER A 17 -3.52 -28.47 -55.24
C SER A 17 -2.46 -28.39 -56.35
N ASP A 18 -1.96 -27.18 -56.65
CA ASP A 18 -0.94 -26.95 -57.65
C ASP A 18 0.43 -27.48 -57.19
N LEU A 19 1.22 -28.00 -58.14
CA LEU A 19 2.54 -28.56 -57.91
C LEU A 19 3.49 -27.53 -57.30
N GLU A 20 3.41 -26.27 -57.75
CA GLU A 20 4.25 -25.18 -57.22
C GLU A 20 3.91 -24.85 -55.75
N TYR A 21 2.63 -24.86 -55.40
CA TYR A 21 2.19 -24.61 -54.03
C TYR A 21 2.60 -25.74 -53.09
N VAL A 22 2.46 -26.99 -53.53
CA VAL A 22 2.85 -28.16 -52.74
C VAL A 22 4.37 -28.17 -52.50
N ASP A 23 5.17 -27.88 -53.52
CA ASP A 23 6.62 -27.76 -53.39
C ASP A 23 7.03 -26.63 -52.45
N PHE A 24 6.40 -25.46 -52.58
CA PHE A 24 6.61 -24.34 -51.68
C PHE A 24 6.23 -24.69 -50.24
N SER A 25 5.07 -25.31 -50.03
CA SER A 25 4.61 -25.74 -48.71
C SER A 25 5.58 -26.75 -48.07
N ASN A 26 6.07 -27.72 -48.83
CA ASN A 26 7.03 -28.71 -48.36
C ASN A 26 8.38 -28.07 -48.00
N ARG A 27 8.86 -27.10 -48.80
CA ARG A 27 10.09 -26.34 -48.49
C ARG A 27 9.92 -25.44 -47.27
N LEU A 28 8.79 -24.76 -47.14
CA LEU A 28 8.46 -23.91 -46.00
C LEU A 28 8.39 -24.73 -44.71
N GLU A 29 7.75 -25.90 -44.75
CA GLU A 29 7.70 -26.82 -43.61
C GLU A 29 9.09 -27.36 -43.25
N SER A 30 9.91 -27.69 -44.25
CA SER A 30 11.29 -28.14 -44.03
C SER A 30 12.16 -27.03 -43.42
N ALA A 31 11.97 -25.79 -43.86
CA ALA A 31 12.66 -24.62 -43.29
C ALA A 31 12.21 -24.35 -41.85
N LEU A 32 10.91 -24.37 -41.55
CA LEU A 32 10.38 -24.21 -40.18
C LEU A 32 10.84 -25.32 -39.23
N ALA A 33 10.95 -26.56 -39.73
CA ALA A 33 11.48 -27.68 -38.94
C ALA A 33 12.99 -27.57 -38.67
N ALA A 34 13.74 -27.00 -39.62
CA ALA A 34 15.18 -26.71 -39.48
C ALA A 34 15.44 -25.47 -38.60
N GLU A 35 14.53 -24.50 -38.63
CA GLU A 35 14.59 -23.20 -37.94
C GLU A 35 13.91 -23.22 -36.56
N SER A 36 13.44 -24.39 -36.10
CA SER A 36 13.01 -24.58 -34.71
C SER A 36 14.22 -24.35 -33.80
N ASP A 37 14.40 -23.09 -33.39
CA ASP A 37 15.53 -22.57 -32.64
C ASP A 37 15.78 -23.47 -31.41
N PRO A 38 17.02 -23.96 -31.19
CA PRO A 38 17.36 -24.73 -29.99
C PRO A 38 16.95 -24.02 -28.68
N THR A 39 16.79 -22.70 -28.71
CA THR A 39 16.29 -21.90 -27.60
C THR A 39 14.81 -22.11 -27.34
N GLU A 40 13.98 -22.24 -28.38
CA GLU A 40 12.52 -22.40 -28.26
C GLU A 40 12.15 -23.76 -27.66
N ARG A 41 12.82 -24.85 -28.09
CA ARG A 41 12.66 -26.17 -27.44
C ARG A 41 13.09 -26.16 -25.98
N ARG A 42 14.12 -25.40 -25.62
CA ARG A 42 14.57 -25.28 -24.22
C ARG A 42 13.57 -24.49 -23.37
N LEU A 43 12.93 -23.49 -23.95
CA LEU A 43 11.87 -22.72 -23.30
C LEU A 43 10.62 -23.58 -23.09
N GLU A 44 10.22 -24.38 -24.09
CA GLU A 44 9.11 -25.34 -23.93
C GLU A 44 9.38 -26.34 -22.80
N LEU A 45 10.60 -26.86 -22.69
CA LEU A 45 10.97 -27.77 -21.61
C LEU A 45 11.05 -27.09 -20.24
N ALA A 46 11.43 -25.82 -20.18
CA ALA A 46 11.52 -25.06 -18.93
C ALA A 46 10.19 -24.49 -18.44
N MET A 47 9.18 -24.39 -19.33
CA MET A 47 7.88 -23.78 -19.00
C MET A 47 7.17 -24.47 -17.82
N PRO A 48 7.07 -25.81 -17.75
CA PRO A 48 6.39 -26.49 -16.64
C PRO A 48 7.07 -26.25 -15.29
N ASP A 49 8.40 -26.19 -15.28
CA ASP A 49 9.17 -25.93 -14.07
C ASP A 49 8.99 -24.50 -13.57
N LEU A 50 8.94 -23.54 -14.50
CA LEU A 50 8.64 -22.14 -14.18
C LEU A 50 7.22 -21.99 -13.62
N THR A 51 6.22 -22.59 -14.26
CA THR A 51 4.83 -22.58 -13.78
C THR A 51 4.75 -23.17 -12.37
N ARG A 52 5.35 -24.34 -12.16
CA ARG A 52 5.40 -24.98 -10.83
C ARG A 52 6.05 -24.07 -9.77
N ARG A 53 7.11 -23.35 -10.13
CA ARG A 53 7.80 -22.44 -9.19
C ARG A 53 6.95 -21.21 -8.88
N ILE A 54 6.28 -20.66 -9.88
CA ILE A 54 5.36 -19.52 -9.73
C ILE A 54 4.19 -19.93 -8.82
N ASP A 55 3.58 -21.08 -9.06
CA ASP A 55 2.47 -21.60 -8.25
C ASP A 55 2.90 -21.84 -6.81
N ALA A 56 4.08 -22.42 -6.60
CA ALA A 56 4.63 -22.62 -5.26
C ALA A 56 4.84 -21.29 -4.52
N LEU A 57 5.43 -20.28 -5.19
CA LEU A 57 5.61 -18.95 -4.60
C LEU A 57 4.28 -18.26 -4.31
N HIS A 58 3.29 -18.38 -5.19
CA HIS A 58 1.94 -17.86 -4.95
C HIS A 58 1.27 -18.53 -3.76
N HIS A 59 1.42 -19.85 -3.63
CA HIS A 59 0.91 -20.59 -2.50
C HIS A 59 1.57 -20.15 -1.19
N ASP A 60 2.90 -20.07 -1.16
CA ASP A 60 3.66 -19.63 0.03
C ASP A 60 3.25 -18.22 0.46
N LEU A 61 3.16 -17.26 -0.48
CA LEU A 61 2.71 -15.91 -0.17
C LEU A 61 1.29 -15.90 0.39
N ARG A 62 0.37 -16.66 -0.21
CA ARG A 62 -1.02 -16.74 0.26
C ARG A 62 -1.10 -17.31 1.67
N THR A 63 -0.33 -18.37 1.96
CA THR A 63 -0.30 -18.96 3.31
C THR A 63 0.29 -17.99 4.35
N ALA A 64 1.36 -17.27 4.00
CA ALA A 64 1.94 -16.25 4.88
C ALA A 64 0.93 -15.13 5.20
N PHE A 65 0.20 -14.63 4.20
CA PHE A 65 -0.86 -13.66 4.42
C PHE A 65 -1.99 -14.20 5.30
N ASP A 66 -2.44 -15.44 5.09
CA ASP A 66 -3.51 -16.04 5.91
C ASP A 66 -3.08 -16.17 7.38
N VAL A 67 -1.82 -16.53 7.65
CA VAL A 67 -1.29 -16.63 9.03
C VAL A 67 -1.23 -15.26 9.71
N GLU A 68 -0.95 -14.18 8.98
CA GLU A 68 -0.87 -12.84 9.56
C GLU A 68 -2.25 -12.16 9.70
N ILE A 69 -3.12 -12.30 8.70
CA ILE A 69 -4.41 -11.59 8.64
C ILE A 69 -5.45 -12.22 9.57
N ARG A 70 -5.52 -13.56 9.62
CA ARG A 70 -6.51 -14.28 10.43
C ARG A 70 -6.46 -13.93 11.93
N PRO A 71 -5.30 -13.90 12.62
CA PRO A 71 -5.26 -13.52 14.03
C PRO A 71 -5.64 -12.05 14.24
N VAL A 72 -5.31 -11.15 13.31
CA VAL A 72 -5.76 -9.75 13.38
C VAL A 72 -7.28 -9.69 13.30
N MET A 73 -7.90 -10.40 12.36
CA MET A 73 -9.36 -10.43 12.21
C MET A 73 -10.04 -10.98 13.48
N THR A 74 -9.50 -12.05 14.08
CA THR A 74 -10.06 -12.57 15.34
C THR A 74 -9.94 -11.59 16.51
N LYS A 75 -8.87 -10.79 16.57
CA LYS A 75 -8.71 -9.74 17.58
C LYS A 75 -9.70 -8.61 17.36
N VAL A 76 -9.92 -8.19 16.11
CA VAL A 76 -10.91 -7.15 15.76
C VAL A 76 -12.31 -7.62 16.15
N SER A 77 -12.75 -8.81 15.74
CA SER A 77 -14.07 -9.33 16.11
C SER A 77 -14.24 -9.51 17.63
N ARG A 78 -13.16 -9.84 18.35
CA ARG A 78 -13.19 -9.85 19.82
C ARG A 78 -13.40 -8.47 20.41
N LEU A 79 -12.74 -7.44 19.87
CA LEU A 79 -12.92 -6.07 20.32
C LEU A 79 -14.32 -5.55 20.00
N GLU A 80 -14.85 -5.84 18.81
CA GLU A 80 -16.23 -5.51 18.44
C GLU A 80 -17.21 -6.06 19.46
N ARG A 81 -17.07 -7.33 19.83
CA ARG A 81 -17.93 -7.96 20.84
C ARG A 81 -17.77 -7.33 22.23
N ILE A 82 -16.56 -7.01 22.67
CA ILE A 82 -16.34 -6.35 23.97
C ILE A 82 -16.99 -4.96 23.99
N ILE A 83 -16.91 -4.21 22.89
CA ILE A 83 -17.54 -2.90 22.75
C ILE A 83 -19.06 -3.05 22.76
N GLU A 84 -19.61 -4.06 22.08
CA GLU A 84 -21.03 -4.36 22.06
C GLU A 84 -21.54 -4.75 23.46
N ASP A 85 -20.84 -5.64 24.16
CA ASP A 85 -21.14 -6.06 25.53
C ASP A 85 -21.05 -4.88 26.53
N LEU A 86 -20.12 -3.95 26.30
CA LEU A 86 -20.00 -2.71 27.07
C LEU A 86 -21.16 -1.74 26.79
N SER A 87 -21.56 -1.58 25.52
CA SER A 87 -22.63 -0.68 25.10
C SER A 87 -24.01 -1.16 25.54
N THR A 88 -24.20 -2.48 25.60
CA THR A 88 -25.44 -3.12 26.05
C THR A 88 -25.53 -3.27 27.57
N GLY A 89 -24.46 -2.92 28.30
CA GLY A 89 -24.40 -3.00 29.75
C GLY A 89 -24.34 -4.43 30.29
N THR A 90 -23.97 -5.41 29.46
CA THR A 90 -23.87 -6.82 29.84
C THR A 90 -22.51 -7.16 30.47
N LEU A 91 -21.51 -6.27 30.31
CA LEU A 91 -20.18 -6.45 30.88
C LEU A 91 -20.04 -5.76 32.27
N PRO A 92 -19.87 -6.51 33.37
CA PRO A 92 -19.63 -5.92 34.69
C PRO A 92 -18.21 -5.31 34.75
N LEU A 93 -18.12 -3.99 34.98
CA LEU A 93 -16.86 -3.28 35.14
C LEU A 93 -16.46 -3.17 36.61
N GLN A 94 -15.24 -3.61 36.94
CA GLN A 94 -14.64 -3.32 38.24
C GLN A 94 -13.83 -2.02 38.17
N LEU A 95 -14.36 -0.96 38.78
CA LEU A 95 -13.66 0.33 38.89
C LEU A 95 -12.73 0.32 40.11
N ARG A 96 -11.42 0.18 39.88
CA ARG A 96 -10.42 0.34 40.95
C ARG A 96 -10.03 1.81 41.05
N VAL A 97 -10.69 2.55 41.94
CA VAL A 97 -10.30 3.92 42.28
C VAL A 97 -9.17 3.85 43.30
N ALA A 98 -7.94 4.19 42.89
CA ALA A 98 -6.84 4.42 43.82
C ALA A 98 -6.97 5.85 44.37
N LEU A 99 -7.76 5.99 45.45
CA LEU A 99 -7.70 7.21 46.25
C LEU A 99 -6.40 7.21 47.07
N PRO A 100 -5.65 8.32 47.14
CA PRO A 100 -4.58 8.46 48.12
C PRO A 100 -5.19 8.34 49.51
N GLU A 101 -4.69 7.38 50.30
CA GLU A 101 -5.08 7.15 51.69
C GLU A 101 -4.92 8.43 52.50
N VAL A 102 -6.04 9.06 52.83
CA VAL A 102 -6.16 9.82 54.07
C VAL A 102 -6.93 8.94 55.03
N SER A 103 -6.21 8.44 56.03
CA SER A 103 -6.81 7.74 57.16
C SER A 103 -7.91 8.59 57.78
N SER A 104 -9.15 8.11 57.73
CA SER A 104 -10.11 8.28 58.81
C SER A 104 -11.26 7.30 58.64
N ALA A 105 -11.47 6.48 59.67
CA ALA A 105 -12.58 5.56 59.77
C ALA A 105 -13.89 6.32 59.98
N ALA A 106 -14.88 6.11 59.11
CA ALA A 106 -16.29 6.27 59.43
C ALA A 106 -17.16 5.46 58.46
N SER A 107 -17.83 4.44 58.99
CA SER A 107 -18.93 3.75 58.32
C SER A 107 -20.16 4.65 58.29
N ILE A 108 -20.74 4.95 57.12
CA ILE A 108 -22.16 5.35 57.02
C ILE A 108 -22.79 4.78 55.74
N THR A 109 -23.73 3.87 55.96
CA THR A 109 -24.80 3.40 55.08
C THR A 109 -25.77 4.53 54.76
N GLN A 110 -26.20 4.71 53.50
CA GLN A 110 -27.62 4.97 53.17
C GLN A 110 -27.95 4.97 51.67
N GLN A 111 -29.19 4.53 51.41
CA GLN A 111 -29.89 4.31 50.14
C GLN A 111 -30.74 5.53 49.72
N ALA A 112 -31.14 5.54 48.44
CA ALA A 112 -32.27 6.26 47.82
C ALA A 112 -32.12 7.81 47.69
N THR A 113 -32.61 8.54 46.69
CA THR A 113 -33.92 8.58 46.02
C THR A 113 -33.91 9.41 44.70
N LEU A 114 -34.97 9.20 43.91
CA LEU A 114 -35.50 9.80 42.66
C LEU A 114 -35.73 11.35 42.63
N HIS A 115 -35.49 12.03 41.49
CA HIS A 115 -36.37 13.07 40.84
C HIS A 115 -35.69 13.76 39.62
N SER A 116 -36.26 13.65 38.41
CA SER A 116 -37.04 14.61 37.59
C SER A 116 -36.35 15.85 36.98
N GLU A 117 -36.30 15.82 35.64
CA GLU A 117 -36.54 16.85 34.61
C GLU A 117 -35.72 18.16 34.48
N GLN A 118 -35.36 18.40 33.20
CA GLN A 118 -35.19 19.67 32.45
C GLN A 118 -33.77 20.07 31.96
N PRO A 119 -33.63 20.88 30.89
CA PRO A 119 -33.18 20.42 29.58
C PRO A 119 -31.94 21.20 29.08
N ALA A 120 -30.85 20.56 28.68
CA ALA A 120 -29.84 21.23 27.86
C ALA A 120 -28.79 20.25 27.30
N ALA A 121 -28.60 20.36 25.99
CA ALA A 121 -27.34 20.19 25.26
C ALA A 121 -26.60 18.85 25.38
N ASN A 122 -26.65 18.10 24.28
CA ASN A 122 -25.66 17.12 23.84
C ASN A 122 -24.22 17.48 24.26
N PRO A 123 -23.48 16.60 24.96
CA PRO A 123 -22.03 16.62 25.00
C PRO A 123 -21.48 15.66 23.95
N ASN A 124 -21.91 15.80 22.68
CA ASN A 124 -21.33 15.06 21.57
C ASN A 124 -20.42 15.98 20.75
N ALA A 125 -19.36 16.52 21.38
CA ALA A 125 -18.21 17.13 20.70
C ALA A 125 -17.17 17.68 21.70
N THR A 126 -16.60 16.89 22.61
CA THR A 126 -15.38 17.34 23.33
C THR A 126 -14.63 16.19 24.02
N ASN A 127 -14.00 15.34 23.22
CA ASN A 127 -12.74 14.70 23.64
C ASN A 127 -11.68 14.85 22.55
N ALA A 128 -11.68 16.02 21.90
CA ALA A 128 -10.55 16.57 21.17
C ALA A 128 -9.53 17.14 22.16
N ALA A 129 -9.03 16.30 23.07
CA ALA A 129 -7.81 16.61 23.80
C ALA A 129 -6.64 16.45 22.82
N ALA A 130 -6.39 17.49 22.03
CA ALA A 130 -5.16 17.79 21.30
C ALA A 130 -4.29 16.55 20.96
N GLN A 131 -4.80 15.63 20.14
CA GLN A 131 -3.93 14.64 19.52
C GLN A 131 -3.12 15.37 18.44
N THR A 132 -2.01 15.99 18.86
CA THR A 132 -1.01 16.53 17.95
C THR A 132 -0.58 15.41 17.02
N TYR A 133 -0.93 15.52 15.74
CA TYR A 133 -0.56 14.55 14.73
C TYR A 133 0.97 14.36 14.72
N LYS A 134 1.43 13.11 14.69
CA LYS A 134 2.85 12.75 14.61
C LYS A 134 3.11 11.96 13.34
N LEU A 135 4.09 12.40 12.55
CA LEU A 135 4.60 11.69 11.39
C LEU A 135 5.12 10.31 11.82
N CYS A 136 4.74 9.28 11.06
CA CYS A 136 5.11 7.90 11.33
C CYS A 136 6.63 7.73 11.21
N ARG A 137 7.28 7.20 12.25
CA ARG A 137 8.74 7.01 12.28
C ARG A 137 9.21 5.77 11.51
N GLY A 138 8.33 4.79 11.29
CA GLY A 138 8.65 3.51 10.64
C GLY A 138 8.65 3.55 9.10
N ILE A 139 8.44 4.72 8.49
CA ILE A 139 8.50 4.85 7.02
C ILE A 139 9.94 4.87 6.56
N GLU A 140 10.31 3.84 5.81
CA GLU A 140 11.66 3.66 5.26
C GLU A 140 11.74 3.81 3.73
N THR A 141 10.59 3.77 3.05
CA THR A 141 10.51 3.86 1.59
C THR A 141 9.99 5.22 1.13
N VAL A 142 10.37 5.62 -0.09
CA VAL A 142 9.86 6.83 -0.73
C VAL A 142 8.37 6.67 -1.08
N VAL A 143 7.94 5.44 -1.38
CA VAL A 143 6.54 5.11 -1.69
C VAL A 143 5.63 5.34 -0.49
N ASP A 144 6.01 4.82 0.67
CA ASP A 144 5.24 4.98 1.91
C ASP A 144 5.24 6.43 2.39
N LEU A 145 6.35 7.14 2.17
CA LEU A 145 6.41 8.58 2.41
C LEU A 145 5.42 9.34 1.54
N TRP A 146 5.35 9.02 0.25
CA TRP A 146 4.42 9.66 -0.67
C TRP A 146 2.97 9.37 -0.28
N ARG A 147 2.66 8.14 0.14
CA ARG A 147 1.33 7.75 0.64
C ARG A 147 0.93 8.51 1.89
N GLU A 148 1.81 8.63 2.88
CA GLU A 148 1.57 9.44 4.09
C GLU A 148 1.26 10.90 3.70
N TRP A 149 1.93 11.41 2.67
CA TRP A 149 1.80 12.80 2.24
C TRP A 149 0.49 13.10 1.52
N THR A 150 0.04 12.22 0.63
CA THR A 150 -1.13 12.46 -0.24
C THR A 150 -2.43 11.86 0.32
N VAL A 151 -2.38 10.63 0.83
CA VAL A 151 -3.56 9.88 1.29
C VAL A 151 -3.66 9.90 2.82
N GLY A 152 -2.52 9.80 3.52
CA GLY A 152 -2.46 9.58 4.96
C GLY A 152 -2.15 8.13 5.31
N LEU A 153 -1.98 7.84 6.60
CA LEU A 153 -1.66 6.51 7.13
C LEU A 153 -2.65 6.10 8.20
N GLY A 154 -3.04 4.82 8.21
CA GLY A 154 -3.87 4.23 9.29
C GLY A 154 -5.24 4.89 9.47
N GLY A 155 -5.81 5.46 8.40
CA GLY A 155 -7.09 6.19 8.47
C GLY A 155 -6.99 7.62 9.00
N GLY A 156 -5.77 8.11 9.29
CA GLY A 156 -5.53 9.50 9.66
C GLY A 156 -5.46 10.44 8.45
N PRO A 157 -5.55 11.77 8.66
CA PRO A 157 -5.47 12.75 7.58
C PRO A 157 -4.11 12.73 6.88
N SER A 158 -4.09 13.11 5.60
CA SER A 158 -2.84 13.27 4.86
C SER A 158 -2.03 14.46 5.37
N VAL A 159 -0.71 14.39 5.25
CA VAL A 159 0.18 15.50 5.67
C VAL A 159 -0.11 16.77 4.86
N GLN A 160 -0.47 16.62 3.58
CA GLN A 160 -0.88 17.75 2.74
C GLN A 160 -2.17 18.41 3.27
N PHE A 161 -3.17 17.61 3.66
CA PHE A 161 -4.40 18.13 4.24
C PHE A 161 -4.15 18.91 5.54
N LEU A 162 -3.28 18.37 6.41
CA LEU A 162 -2.87 19.04 7.65
C LEU A 162 -2.14 20.37 7.39
N GLU A 163 -1.27 20.41 6.37
CA GLU A 163 -0.59 21.64 5.96
C GLU A 163 -1.57 22.69 5.43
N SER A 164 -2.54 22.28 4.61
CA SER A 164 -3.56 23.21 4.08
C SER A 164 -4.49 23.75 5.15
N ASN A 165 -4.93 22.91 6.10
CA ASN A 165 -5.94 23.29 7.08
C ASN A 165 -5.37 23.98 8.33
N ASN A 166 -4.19 23.55 8.79
CA ASN A 166 -3.60 24.00 10.06
C ASN A 166 -2.22 24.65 9.87
N GLY A 167 -1.75 24.80 8.63
CA GLY A 167 -0.42 25.31 8.34
C GLY A 167 0.66 24.40 8.94
N THR A 168 1.56 24.99 9.72
CA THR A 168 2.59 24.21 10.43
C THR A 168 2.35 24.11 11.94
N LYS A 169 1.17 24.51 12.43
CA LYS A 169 0.82 24.43 13.87
C LYS A 169 0.67 22.98 14.33
N TRP A 170 0.29 22.06 13.45
CA TRP A 170 0.20 20.64 13.80
C TRP A 170 1.56 19.97 14.07
N CYS A 171 2.66 20.50 13.52
CA CYS A 171 4.02 20.00 13.77
C CYS A 171 4.76 20.82 14.85
N GLU A 172 4.04 21.19 15.91
CA GLU A 172 4.59 21.87 17.08
C GLU A 172 5.54 20.93 17.84
N GLY A 173 6.84 21.29 17.81
CA GLY A 173 7.92 20.51 18.42
C GLY A 173 9.19 20.56 17.57
N LYS A 174 10.34 20.81 18.21
CA LYS A 174 11.65 20.91 17.50
C LYS A 174 11.99 19.63 16.72
N SER A 175 11.62 18.46 17.24
CA SER A 175 11.85 17.17 16.58
C SER A 175 10.92 16.97 15.39
N GLU A 176 9.62 17.24 15.56
CA GLU A 176 8.59 17.04 14.54
C GLU A 176 8.80 17.97 13.35
N ARG A 177 9.08 19.25 13.64
CA ARG A 177 9.41 20.24 12.61
C ARG A 177 10.64 19.84 11.80
N ARG A 178 11.70 19.35 12.46
CA ARG A 178 12.91 18.87 11.77
C ARG A 178 12.60 17.68 10.87
N PHE A 179 11.75 16.76 11.32
CA PHE A 179 11.39 15.56 10.58
C PHE A 179 10.52 15.89 9.37
N PHE A 180 9.49 16.72 9.56
CA PHE A 180 8.67 17.28 8.49
C PHE A 180 9.53 17.96 7.42
N ASN A 181 10.39 18.90 7.81
CA ASN A 181 11.26 19.61 6.85
C ASN A 181 12.21 18.67 6.10
N ARG A 182 12.66 17.57 6.72
CA ARG A 182 13.52 16.57 6.04
C ARG A 182 12.74 15.80 4.98
N ARG A 183 11.53 15.35 5.31
CA ARG A 183 10.63 14.60 4.41
C ARG A 183 10.07 15.48 3.30
N LYS A 184 9.68 16.71 3.62
CA LYS A 184 9.21 17.70 2.65
C LYS A 184 10.20 17.91 1.50
N ARG A 185 11.51 17.92 1.77
CA ARG A 185 12.53 18.03 0.72
C ARG A 185 12.51 16.89 -0.31
N ILE A 186 12.08 15.70 0.10
CA ILE A 186 11.95 14.54 -0.80
C ILE A 186 10.68 14.71 -1.63
N VAL A 187 9.58 15.12 -0.99
CA VAL A 187 8.28 15.39 -1.63
C VAL A 187 8.40 16.53 -2.65
N ASP A 188 8.99 17.66 -2.28
CA ASP A 188 9.24 18.80 -3.18
C ASP A 188 10.06 18.36 -4.41
N ALA A 189 11.03 17.46 -4.21
CA ALA A 189 11.86 16.95 -5.30
C ALA A 189 11.09 16.02 -6.25
N ILE A 190 10.13 15.24 -5.72
CA ILE A 190 9.24 14.41 -6.53
C ILE A 190 8.37 15.31 -7.42
N VAL A 191 7.73 16.31 -6.81
CA VAL A 191 6.87 17.26 -7.53
C VAL A 191 7.66 18.02 -8.60
N HIS A 192 8.89 18.45 -8.28
CA HIS A 192 9.74 19.17 -9.24
C HIS A 192 10.16 18.29 -10.43
N CYS A 193 10.63 17.07 -10.21
CA CYS A 193 11.00 16.18 -11.33
C CYS A 193 9.77 15.73 -12.13
N ALA A 194 8.58 15.64 -11.52
CA ALA A 194 7.35 15.36 -12.26
C ALA A 194 6.94 16.55 -13.15
N ALA A 195 7.06 17.78 -12.64
CA ALA A 195 6.75 18.99 -13.40
C ALA A 195 7.65 19.20 -14.64
N GLY A 196 8.87 18.64 -14.64
CA GLY A 196 9.78 18.67 -15.79
C GLY A 196 9.49 17.63 -16.88
N MET A 197 8.51 16.74 -16.69
CA MET A 197 8.12 15.74 -17.70
C MET A 197 7.08 16.30 -18.69
N ASN A 198 6.98 15.66 -19.86
CA ASN A 198 6.18 16.10 -21.01
C ASN A 198 4.68 16.37 -20.72
N ASP A 199 4.13 15.79 -19.64
CA ASP A 199 2.71 15.92 -19.24
C ASP A 199 2.56 16.62 -17.86
N GLY A 200 3.57 17.37 -17.43
CA GLY A 200 3.55 18.14 -16.18
C GLY A 200 3.30 17.30 -14.92
N THR A 201 2.64 17.88 -13.92
CA THR A 201 2.35 17.25 -12.62
C THR A 201 1.16 16.28 -12.67
N SER A 202 1.13 15.40 -13.68
CA SER A 202 0.17 14.30 -13.78
C SER A 202 0.44 13.23 -12.71
N GLU A 203 -0.60 12.57 -12.20
CA GLU A 203 -0.47 11.51 -11.18
C GLU A 203 0.43 10.37 -11.69
N ALA A 204 0.38 10.05 -12.98
CA ALA A 204 1.24 9.04 -13.60
C ALA A 204 2.74 9.43 -13.54
N ASN A 205 3.05 10.71 -13.70
CA ASN A 205 4.43 11.22 -13.62
C ASN A 205 4.90 11.22 -12.17
N LEU A 206 4.05 11.63 -11.22
CA LEU A 206 4.35 11.57 -9.78
C LEU A 206 4.68 10.14 -9.35
N GLN A 207 3.84 9.16 -9.71
CA GLN A 207 4.08 7.75 -9.42
C GLN A 207 5.36 7.22 -10.07
N THR A 208 5.65 7.64 -11.31
CA THR A 208 6.88 7.27 -12.02
C THR A 208 8.12 7.81 -11.32
N VAL A 209 8.08 9.07 -10.87
CA VAL A 209 9.20 9.69 -10.14
C VAL A 209 9.38 9.06 -8.75
N VAL A 210 8.29 8.78 -8.03
CA VAL A 210 8.30 8.07 -6.74
C VAL A 210 9.00 6.71 -6.89
N ARG A 211 8.61 5.91 -7.89
CA ARG A 211 9.21 4.60 -8.15
C ARG A 211 10.69 4.73 -8.49
N ARG A 212 11.06 5.68 -9.37
CA ARG A 212 12.46 5.93 -9.75
C ARG A 212 13.32 6.36 -8.56
N PHE A 213 12.78 7.17 -7.65
CA PHE A 213 13.48 7.60 -6.45
C PHE A 213 13.68 6.44 -5.49
N GLU A 214 12.68 5.55 -5.34
CA GLU A 214 12.79 4.35 -4.50
C GLU A 214 13.80 3.35 -5.06
N GLU A 215 13.76 3.07 -6.37
CA GLU A 215 14.76 2.23 -7.04
C GLU A 215 16.17 2.76 -6.81
N LYS A 216 16.36 4.07 -6.95
CA LYS A 216 17.67 4.69 -6.75
C LYS A 216 18.12 4.68 -5.29
N ARG A 217 17.19 4.89 -4.35
CA ARG A 217 17.45 4.74 -2.92
C ARG A 217 17.90 3.32 -2.60
N SER A 218 17.18 2.32 -3.13
CA SER A 218 17.45 0.89 -2.94
C SER A 218 18.80 0.47 -3.52
N GLN A 219 19.12 0.90 -4.75
CA GLN A 219 20.43 0.69 -5.39
C GLN A 219 21.59 1.26 -4.56
N MET A 220 21.39 2.44 -3.98
CA MET A 220 22.40 3.08 -3.13
C MET A 220 22.46 2.51 -1.70
N LYS A 221 21.55 1.58 -1.35
CA LYS A 221 21.39 1.01 0.00
C LYS A 221 21.31 2.07 1.10
N LYS A 222 20.63 3.19 0.82
CA LYS A 222 20.51 4.32 1.75
C LYS A 222 19.19 4.31 2.49
N ALA A 223 19.23 4.63 3.77
CA ALA A 223 18.02 4.98 4.52
C ALA A 223 17.36 6.22 3.93
N LEU A 224 16.03 6.33 4.04
CA LEU A 224 15.22 7.43 3.49
C LEU A 224 15.75 8.82 3.87
N ILE A 225 16.14 9.01 5.14
CA ILE A 225 16.68 10.28 5.63
C ILE A 225 18.05 10.58 5.02
N GLY A 226 18.86 9.54 4.78
CA GLY A 226 20.17 9.66 4.13
C GLY A 226 20.05 9.97 2.63
N PHE A 227 19.01 9.46 1.97
CA PHE A 227 18.74 9.67 0.54
C PHE A 227 18.49 11.14 0.18
N ARG A 228 17.98 11.95 1.12
CA ARG A 228 17.85 13.40 0.93
C ARG A 228 19.15 14.06 0.46
N LYS A 229 20.31 13.65 0.99
CA LYS A 229 21.60 14.28 0.65
C LYS A 229 21.96 14.08 -0.83
N THR A 230 21.51 12.98 -1.43
CA THR A 230 21.75 12.66 -2.83
C THR A 230 20.76 13.30 -3.79
N LEU A 231 19.61 13.81 -3.29
CA LEU A 231 18.61 14.47 -4.12
C LEU A 231 19.17 15.67 -4.90
N LYS A 232 20.11 16.43 -4.33
CA LYS A 232 20.75 17.56 -5.04
C LYS A 232 21.37 17.13 -6.38
N VAL A 233 22.03 15.97 -6.40
CA VAL A 233 22.67 15.41 -7.60
C VAL A 233 21.65 14.82 -8.58
N LEU A 234 20.48 14.41 -8.09
CA LEU A 234 19.40 13.87 -8.92
C LEU A 234 18.58 14.96 -9.57
N LEU A 235 18.32 16.04 -8.84
CA LEU A 235 17.62 17.22 -9.34
C LEU A 235 18.39 17.91 -10.46
N THR A 236 19.73 17.88 -10.44
CA THR A 236 20.55 18.40 -11.55
C THR A 236 20.48 17.56 -12.83
N LYS A 237 19.96 16.33 -12.76
CA LYS A 237 19.82 15.41 -13.89
C LYS A 237 18.37 15.28 -14.38
N CYS A 238 17.42 15.99 -13.76
CA CYS A 238 16.02 16.06 -14.19
C CYS A 238 15.76 17.23 -15.16
N ASN A 239 16.71 18.18 -15.28
CA ASN A 239 16.77 19.20 -16.34
C ASN A 239 17.70 18.73 -17.45
#